data_AF-A0A345HLZ4-F1
#
_entry.id   AF-A0A345HLZ4-F1
#
_cell.length_a   1.000
_cell.length_b   1.000
_cell.length_c   1.000
_cell.angle_alpha   90.00
_cell.angle_beta   90.00
_cell.angle_gamma   90.00
#
_symmetry.space_group_name_H-M   'P 1'
#
loop_
_entity.id
_entity.type
_entity.pdbx_description
1 polymer ?
#
loop_
_entity_poly.entity_id
_entity_poly.type
_entity_poly.pdbx_seq_one_letter_code
_entity_poly.pdbx_strand_id
1 'polypeptide(L)'
;MAPEVAAGALELLPTRLRKRVDGAAAKAAGRPVEPFPDGVLVRVTEETTVTLRLTAGIVATEADAVCDCLLAPACLHRAAVLSLAPLAMEPVGGRSGDRSGDPDEKQRPTEESVATEPGATGHGAAGHGAAEPGGAVTGAEPDARVTVALRGLRDAVTAVLVAGVTGTGAVQRAELLHAAHSARLAGLPRPAAAAVRIARRLDEARTGDPAFRLAALSGELAGLLDLVRRPAEALAPARRGYRQSGPLRLYGLFTEPVVTASGYAGATTYALAPDGTLRTVSDIAPGGPGRALQASGTPVPGGCALALRELGDGAGAILTSPAVSADGRIGGGGQVRSVRAAGAGWQDPPLADRWERPPAEQLAAALAWAAEPADTRAVGGDLLFLAGTVTATGFAVTGGPTLRLSAPDERPELPWAENVALLMARPGLALRLIARVLPDRPDRVHALAARWTGHDGEPVRADLGLRRLNRSHIPPVGPPVREAGATDTAGSPTPVSPPEPSSPSSPSSPPALPVELDLLRRTVERAVAGGRAVTAAAADGELPRRLRAVGLTTGARLAEALTEAAADRRHDALGRLLPADPEGFALAWLAAAVYSGAAAESLLLAAWKPAVISSEVN
;
A
#
# COMPACT_ATOMS: atom_id res chain seq x y z
N MET A 1 -19.55 -11.29 -1.04
CA MET A 1 -19.56 -12.68 -1.57
C MET A 1 -18.13 -13.17 -1.69
N ALA A 2 -17.87 -14.45 -1.35
CA ALA A 2 -16.56 -15.06 -1.51
C ALA A 2 -16.15 -15.18 -3.00
N PRO A 3 -14.88 -14.97 -3.36
CA PRO A 3 -14.38 -15.00 -4.75
C PRO A 3 -14.80 -16.23 -5.56
N GLU A 4 -14.69 -17.42 -4.96
CA GLU A 4 -14.96 -18.72 -5.57
C GLU A 4 -16.43 -18.93 -5.95
N VAL A 5 -17.37 -18.29 -5.24
CA VAL A 5 -18.81 -18.47 -5.46
C VAL A 5 -19.27 -17.90 -6.81
N ALA A 6 -18.68 -16.79 -7.26
CA ALA A 6 -18.98 -16.22 -8.58
C ALA A 6 -18.41 -17.07 -9.72
N ALA A 7 -17.19 -17.59 -9.54
CA ALA A 7 -16.54 -18.47 -10.51
C ALA A 7 -17.36 -19.75 -10.73
N GLY A 8 -17.70 -20.46 -9.65
CA GLY A 8 -18.48 -21.70 -9.72
C GLY A 8 -19.84 -21.50 -10.39
N ALA A 9 -20.52 -20.38 -10.12
CA ALA A 9 -21.80 -20.08 -10.76
C ALA A 9 -21.70 -19.91 -12.29
N LEU A 10 -20.57 -19.42 -12.81
CA LEU A 10 -20.35 -19.24 -14.25
C LEU A 10 -19.84 -20.50 -14.94
N GLU A 11 -19.06 -21.33 -14.23
CA GLU A 11 -18.60 -22.64 -14.74
C GLU A 11 -19.76 -23.58 -15.04
N LEU A 12 -20.78 -23.58 -14.17
CA LEU A 12 -21.99 -24.38 -14.34
C LEU A 12 -22.81 -23.97 -15.58
N LEU A 13 -22.61 -22.77 -16.13
CA LEU A 13 -23.33 -22.32 -17.32
C LEU A 13 -22.77 -22.95 -18.60
N PRO A 14 -23.64 -23.42 -19.52
CA PRO A 14 -23.27 -23.71 -20.90
C PRO A 14 -22.67 -22.47 -21.59
N THR A 15 -21.71 -22.66 -22.50
CA THR A 15 -20.99 -21.58 -23.22
C THR A 15 -21.91 -20.54 -23.86
N ARG A 16 -23.06 -20.98 -24.38
CA ARG A 16 -24.09 -20.09 -24.97
C ARG A 16 -24.72 -19.11 -23.96
N LEU A 17 -24.83 -19.51 -22.69
CA LEU A 17 -25.40 -18.68 -21.62
C LEU A 17 -24.35 -17.77 -20.99
N ARG A 18 -23.08 -18.19 -20.91
CA ARG A 18 -21.98 -17.34 -20.43
C ARG A 18 -21.90 -16.02 -21.20
N LYS A 19 -22.06 -16.05 -22.53
CA LYS A 19 -22.09 -14.86 -23.39
C LYS A 19 -23.23 -13.88 -23.09
N ARG A 20 -24.26 -14.29 -22.35
CA ARG A 20 -25.44 -13.48 -22.03
C ARG A 20 -25.43 -12.94 -20.60
N VAL A 21 -24.43 -13.29 -19.80
CA VAL A 21 -24.36 -12.93 -18.37
C VAL A 21 -24.33 -11.42 -18.19
N ASP A 22 -23.51 -10.69 -18.95
CA ASP A 22 -23.41 -9.24 -18.82
C ASP A 22 -24.74 -8.54 -19.12
N GLY A 23 -25.44 -8.98 -20.18
CA GLY A 23 -26.76 -8.47 -20.52
C GLY A 23 -27.82 -8.79 -19.45
N ALA A 24 -27.72 -9.95 -18.80
CA ALA A 24 -28.61 -10.33 -17.70
C ALA A 24 -28.29 -9.55 -16.40
N ALA A 25 -27.01 -9.37 -16.08
CA ALA A 25 -26.56 -8.57 -14.95
C ALA A 25 -26.97 -7.10 -15.12
N ALA A 26 -26.84 -6.53 -16.32
CA ALA A 26 -27.32 -5.18 -16.60
C ALA A 26 -28.83 -5.02 -16.39
N LYS A 27 -29.63 -6.04 -16.75
CA LYS A 27 -31.09 -6.05 -16.52
C LYS A 27 -31.48 -6.26 -15.06
N ALA A 28 -30.63 -6.94 -14.30
CA ALA A 28 -30.80 -7.16 -12.87
C ALA A 28 -30.30 -5.97 -12.04
N ALA A 29 -29.43 -5.12 -12.60
CA ALA A 29 -28.95 -3.92 -11.93
C ALA A 29 -30.10 -2.97 -11.60
N GLY A 30 -30.17 -2.52 -10.35
CA GLY A 30 -31.25 -1.65 -9.86
C GLY A 30 -32.56 -2.37 -9.49
N ARG A 31 -32.63 -3.70 -9.60
CA ARG A 31 -33.75 -4.48 -9.04
C ARG A 31 -33.73 -4.39 -7.51
N PRO A 32 -34.90 -4.32 -6.85
CA PRO A 32 -34.98 -4.20 -5.40
C PRO A 32 -34.34 -5.42 -4.73
N VAL A 33 -33.57 -5.13 -3.68
CA VAL A 33 -32.97 -6.12 -2.79
C VAL A 33 -33.77 -6.08 -1.49
N GLU A 34 -34.50 -7.14 -1.22
CA GLU A 34 -35.40 -7.26 -0.07
C GLU A 34 -34.70 -8.05 1.06
N PRO A 35 -34.92 -7.68 2.33
CA PRO A 35 -34.42 -8.47 3.45
C PRO A 35 -35.11 -9.84 3.48
N PHE A 36 -34.34 -10.89 3.75
CA PHE A 36 -34.78 -12.27 3.89
C PHE A 36 -34.24 -12.83 5.22
N PRO A 37 -34.92 -13.78 5.91
CA PRO A 37 -34.58 -14.16 7.30
C PRO A 37 -33.08 -14.38 7.59
N ASP A 38 -32.35 -15.00 6.66
CA ASP A 38 -30.90 -15.26 6.78
C ASP A 38 -30.08 -14.60 5.66
N GLY A 39 -30.56 -13.52 5.06
CA GLY A 39 -29.81 -12.83 4.01
C GLY A 39 -30.66 -11.86 3.19
N VAL A 40 -30.56 -11.94 1.86
CA VAL A 40 -31.26 -11.04 0.93
C VAL A 40 -31.95 -11.81 -0.19
N LEU A 41 -33.05 -11.25 -0.68
CA LEU A 41 -33.78 -11.74 -1.84
C LEU A 41 -33.70 -10.69 -2.96
N VAL A 42 -33.31 -11.14 -4.16
CA VAL A 42 -33.22 -10.30 -5.35
C VAL A 42 -34.22 -10.77 -6.38
N ARG A 43 -35.18 -9.91 -6.73
CA ARG A 43 -36.20 -10.20 -7.75
C ARG A 43 -35.64 -9.90 -9.13
N VAL A 44 -35.19 -10.93 -9.84
CA VAL A 44 -34.50 -10.80 -11.14
C VAL A 44 -35.49 -10.57 -12.28
N THR A 45 -36.64 -11.22 -12.21
CA THR A 45 -37.80 -11.02 -13.09
C THR A 45 -39.08 -11.01 -12.23
N GLU A 46 -40.25 -10.76 -12.82
CA GLU A 46 -41.52 -10.81 -12.08
C GLU A 46 -41.79 -12.17 -11.42
N GLU A 47 -41.33 -13.25 -12.07
CA GLU A 47 -41.58 -14.64 -11.69
C GLU A 47 -40.34 -15.38 -11.14
N THR A 48 -39.19 -14.71 -11.04
CA THR A 48 -37.93 -15.37 -10.63
C THR A 48 -37.19 -14.56 -9.58
N THR A 49 -36.87 -15.23 -8.48
CA THR A 49 -36.13 -14.68 -7.36
C THR A 49 -34.84 -15.47 -7.11
N VAL A 50 -33.81 -14.75 -6.68
CA VAL A 50 -32.56 -15.32 -6.20
C VAL A 50 -32.40 -14.96 -4.73
N THR A 51 -32.33 -15.98 -3.89
CA THR A 51 -32.06 -15.84 -2.46
C THR A 51 -30.57 -16.02 -2.20
N LEU A 52 -29.97 -15.05 -1.52
CA LEU A 52 -28.59 -15.11 -1.04
C LEU A 52 -28.60 -15.21 0.49
N ARG A 53 -28.13 -16.33 1.03
CA ARG A 53 -27.89 -16.52 2.47
C ARG A 53 -26.55 -15.89 2.84
N LEU A 54 -26.51 -15.20 3.98
CA LEU A 54 -25.35 -14.45 4.44
C LEU A 54 -24.88 -15.00 5.79
N THR A 55 -23.67 -15.54 5.83
CA THR A 55 -22.99 -15.86 7.09
C THR A 55 -22.02 -14.73 7.41
N ALA A 56 -22.20 -14.05 8.54
CA ALA A 56 -21.42 -12.86 8.91
C ALA A 56 -21.39 -11.79 7.79
N GLY A 57 -22.50 -11.61 7.07
CA GLY A 57 -22.61 -10.66 5.95
C GLY A 57 -22.02 -11.15 4.62
N ILE A 58 -21.62 -12.42 4.52
CA ILE A 58 -20.94 -12.98 3.35
C ILE A 58 -21.70 -14.19 2.80
N VAL A 59 -21.96 -14.21 1.48
CA VAL A 59 -22.27 -15.43 0.74
C VAL A 59 -20.98 -16.26 0.67
N ALA A 60 -20.87 -17.30 1.50
CA ALA A 60 -19.62 -18.01 1.74
C ALA A 60 -19.44 -19.21 0.81
N THR A 61 -20.53 -19.90 0.48
CA THR A 61 -20.53 -21.11 -0.34
C THR A 61 -21.49 -20.99 -1.52
N GLU A 62 -21.33 -21.88 -2.51
CA GLU A 62 -22.23 -21.93 -3.66
C GLU A 62 -23.68 -22.24 -3.29
N ALA A 63 -23.90 -23.01 -2.23
CA ALA A 63 -25.21 -23.39 -1.71
C ALA A 63 -25.97 -22.21 -1.08
N ASP A 64 -25.25 -21.15 -0.71
CA ASP A 64 -25.84 -19.94 -0.14
C ASP A 64 -26.55 -19.07 -1.20
N ALA A 65 -26.42 -19.39 -2.49
CA ALA A 65 -27.06 -18.67 -3.58
C ALA A 65 -28.03 -19.57 -4.34
N VAL A 66 -29.33 -19.44 -4.07
CA VAL A 66 -30.39 -20.28 -4.62
C VAL A 66 -31.29 -19.47 -5.53
N CYS A 67 -31.61 -20.00 -6.71
CA CYS A 67 -32.58 -19.42 -7.63
C CYS A 67 -33.79 -20.34 -7.70
N ASP A 68 -34.99 -19.78 -7.74
CA ASP A 68 -36.26 -20.53 -7.83
C ASP A 68 -36.60 -21.01 -9.26
N CYS A 69 -35.81 -20.62 -10.27
CA CYS A 69 -36.05 -21.05 -11.65
C CYS A 69 -35.69 -22.53 -11.88
N LEU A 70 -36.35 -23.15 -12.85
CA LEU A 70 -36.17 -24.56 -13.24
C LEU A 70 -34.74 -24.94 -13.69
N LEU A 71 -33.90 -23.96 -14.02
CA LEU A 71 -32.52 -24.19 -14.47
C LEU A 71 -31.50 -24.11 -13.31
N ALA A 72 -31.94 -23.89 -12.08
CA ALA A 72 -31.05 -23.86 -10.93
C ALA A 72 -30.38 -25.24 -10.73
N PRO A 73 -29.09 -25.30 -10.30
CA PRO A 73 -28.19 -24.19 -9.96
C PRO A 73 -27.45 -23.56 -11.17
N ALA A 74 -27.60 -24.13 -12.37
CA ALA A 74 -26.94 -23.73 -13.62
C ALA A 74 -27.75 -22.70 -14.42
N CYS A 75 -28.19 -21.61 -13.77
CA CYS A 75 -29.08 -20.63 -14.38
C CYS A 75 -28.46 -19.24 -14.53
N LEU A 76 -28.89 -18.52 -15.58
CA LEU A 76 -28.42 -17.17 -15.90
C LEU A 76 -28.76 -16.16 -14.78
N HIS A 77 -29.88 -16.35 -14.08
CA HIS A 77 -30.32 -15.46 -13.00
C HIS A 77 -29.38 -15.50 -11.78
N ARG A 78 -29.01 -16.70 -11.32
CA ARG A 78 -28.05 -16.88 -10.21
C ARG A 78 -26.71 -16.27 -10.58
N ALA A 79 -26.20 -16.57 -11.78
CA ALA A 79 -24.94 -16.01 -12.27
C ALA A 79 -24.98 -14.48 -12.38
N ALA A 80 -26.08 -13.91 -12.88
CA ALA A 80 -26.26 -12.46 -12.98
C ALA A 80 -26.26 -11.77 -11.61
N VAL A 81 -27.00 -12.31 -10.64
CA VAL A 81 -27.05 -11.75 -9.27
C VAL A 81 -25.70 -11.85 -8.58
N LEU A 82 -25.01 -12.99 -8.68
CA LEU A 82 -23.67 -13.15 -8.10
C LEU A 82 -22.62 -12.26 -8.77
N SER A 83 -22.77 -11.97 -10.07
CA SER A 83 -21.88 -11.04 -10.79
C SER A 83 -22.03 -9.59 -10.34
N LEU A 84 -23.19 -9.23 -9.77
CA LEU A 84 -23.47 -7.91 -9.20
C LEU A 84 -23.10 -7.80 -7.71
N ALA A 85 -22.96 -8.94 -7.01
CA ALA A 85 -22.70 -8.95 -5.58
C ALA A 85 -21.29 -8.41 -5.26
N PRO A 86 -21.14 -7.50 -4.27
CA PRO A 86 -19.83 -7.03 -3.84
C PRO A 86 -18.93 -8.16 -3.35
N LEU A 87 -17.63 -8.08 -3.66
CA LEU A 87 -16.64 -9.02 -3.14
C LEU A 87 -16.46 -8.84 -1.63
N ALA A 88 -16.32 -9.95 -0.91
CA ALA A 88 -16.02 -9.90 0.52
C ALA A 88 -14.64 -9.28 0.75
N MET A 89 -14.55 -8.40 1.75
CA MET A 89 -13.29 -7.78 2.16
C MET A 89 -12.43 -8.81 2.91
N GLU A 90 -11.21 -9.07 2.44
CA GLU A 90 -10.25 -9.82 3.25
C GLU A 90 -9.79 -8.95 4.42
N PRO A 91 -9.68 -9.50 5.65
CA PRO A 91 -9.11 -8.77 6.76
C PRO A 91 -7.63 -8.46 6.43
N VAL A 92 -7.29 -7.17 6.38
CA VAL A 92 -5.89 -6.73 6.42
C VAL A 92 -5.36 -7.19 7.77
N GLY A 93 -4.35 -8.05 7.75
CA GLY A 93 -3.76 -8.68 8.93
C GLY A 93 -3.49 -7.67 10.05
N GLY A 94 -4.32 -7.76 11.09
CA GLY A 94 -4.37 -6.81 12.20
C GLY A 94 -5.40 -7.22 13.25
N ARG A 95 -5.49 -8.53 13.56
CA ARG A 95 -6.12 -9.05 14.78
C ARG A 95 -5.32 -10.26 15.25
N SER A 96 -4.47 -10.06 16.25
CA SER A 96 -4.06 -11.11 17.18
C SER A 96 -4.44 -10.63 18.57
N GLY A 97 -5.52 -11.21 19.07
CA GLY A 97 -6.14 -10.86 20.33
C GLY A 97 -7.39 -11.72 20.47
N ASP A 98 -7.15 -13.02 20.57
CA ASP A 98 -8.08 -13.99 21.12
C ASP A 98 -8.55 -13.43 22.48
N ARG A 99 -9.80 -12.98 22.54
CA ARG A 99 -10.48 -12.63 23.79
C ARG A 99 -11.44 -13.77 24.10
N SER A 100 -10.85 -14.85 24.57
CA SER A 100 -11.51 -15.85 25.40
C SER A 100 -10.89 -15.72 26.79
N GLY A 101 -11.69 -15.33 27.78
CA GLY A 101 -11.27 -15.10 29.16
C GLY A 101 -11.92 -13.87 29.76
N ASP A 102 -13.20 -13.99 30.09
CA ASP A 102 -13.92 -13.10 31.00
C ASP A 102 -13.32 -13.19 32.42
N PRO A 103 -12.94 -12.08 33.07
CA PRO A 103 -12.65 -12.08 34.49
C PRO A 103 -13.71 -11.33 35.28
N ASP A 104 -14.43 -12.12 36.08
CA ASP A 104 -14.71 -11.86 37.49
C ASP A 104 -15.87 -10.90 37.82
N GLU A 105 -17.08 -11.44 37.70
CA GLU A 105 -18.24 -10.97 38.46
C GLU A 105 -18.17 -11.52 39.90
N LYS A 106 -17.81 -10.59 40.79
CA LYS A 106 -17.80 -10.66 42.26
C LYS A 106 -18.68 -11.76 42.89
N GLN A 107 -18.00 -12.66 43.61
CA GLN A 107 -18.58 -13.45 44.68
C GLN A 107 -19.21 -12.58 45.77
N ARG A 108 -20.37 -13.04 46.28
CA ARG A 108 -20.78 -12.84 47.66
C ARG A 108 -21.18 -14.21 48.24
N PRO A 109 -20.71 -14.58 49.45
CA PRO A 109 -20.73 -15.95 49.93
C PRO A 109 -21.91 -16.23 50.88
N THR A 110 -22.33 -17.49 50.90
CA THR A 110 -23.05 -18.25 51.96
C THR A 110 -23.40 -19.59 51.32
N GLU A 111 -23.33 -20.78 51.91
CA GLU A 111 -22.93 -21.38 53.18
C GLU A 111 -23.16 -22.89 52.94
N GLU A 112 -22.42 -23.77 53.63
CA GLU A 112 -22.78 -25.19 53.87
C GLU A 112 -22.90 -26.14 52.65
N SER A 113 -22.52 -27.42 52.68
CA SER A 113 -21.92 -28.28 53.68
C SER A 113 -21.43 -29.58 53.01
N VAL A 114 -20.58 -30.30 53.75
CA VAL A 114 -20.38 -31.76 53.77
C VAL A 114 -19.48 -32.41 52.70
N ALA A 115 -18.50 -33.10 53.28
CA ALA A 115 -17.49 -34.00 52.76
C ALA A 115 -18.03 -35.12 51.83
N THR A 116 -17.14 -35.74 51.05
CA THR A 116 -16.72 -37.16 51.17
C THR A 116 -15.91 -37.56 49.92
N GLU A 117 -14.61 -37.76 50.07
CA GLU A 117 -13.85 -38.78 49.31
C GLU A 117 -14.03 -40.13 50.07
N PRO A 118 -13.73 -41.34 49.53
CA PRO A 118 -12.77 -41.63 48.45
C PRO A 118 -13.05 -42.86 47.55
N GLY A 119 -12.16 -43.05 46.56
CA GLY A 119 -11.71 -44.37 46.08
C GLY A 119 -12.49 -44.96 44.91
N ALA A 120 -11.97 -45.90 44.13
CA ALA A 120 -10.66 -46.51 43.99
C ALA A 120 -10.78 -47.49 42.79
N THR A 121 -9.69 -47.71 42.03
CA THR A 121 -9.40 -48.91 41.20
C THR A 121 -10.34 -49.23 40.01
N GLY A 122 -9.88 -49.64 38.84
CA GLY A 122 -8.54 -49.93 38.35
C GLY A 122 -8.58 -50.64 36.99
N HIS A 123 -7.38 -50.92 36.49
CA HIS A 123 -6.98 -52.01 35.57
C HIS A 123 -7.45 -52.00 34.10
N GLY A 124 -6.46 -52.10 33.21
CA GLY A 124 -6.64 -52.78 31.92
C GLY A 124 -5.75 -52.24 30.80
N ALA A 125 -4.53 -52.73 30.72
CA ALA A 125 -3.54 -52.46 29.67
C ALA A 125 -3.73 -53.34 28.42
N ALA A 126 -2.93 -53.00 27.38
CA ALA A 126 -2.70 -53.63 26.07
C ALA A 126 -3.72 -53.23 24.98
N GLY A 127 -3.34 -52.73 23.81
CA GLY A 127 -2.05 -52.69 23.11
C GLY A 127 -2.30 -52.99 21.63
N HIS A 128 -1.45 -52.44 20.75
CA HIS A 128 -1.28 -52.72 19.30
C HIS A 128 -2.03 -51.83 18.31
N GLY A 129 -1.24 -51.17 17.45
CA GLY A 129 -1.73 -50.61 16.19
C GLY A 129 -1.03 -49.35 15.71
N ALA A 130 0.31 -49.34 15.67
CA ALA A 130 1.05 -48.37 14.86
C ALA A 130 0.66 -48.61 13.38
N ALA A 131 -0.13 -47.71 12.82
CA ALA A 131 -0.39 -47.65 11.39
C ALA A 131 0.60 -46.65 10.77
N GLU A 132 1.58 -47.21 10.05
CA GLU A 132 2.43 -46.46 9.14
C GLU A 132 1.59 -45.74 8.07
N PRO A 133 1.95 -44.50 7.67
CA PRO A 133 1.39 -43.88 6.48
C PRO A 133 2.05 -44.50 5.23
N GLY A 134 1.41 -45.52 4.68
CA GLY A 134 1.68 -46.00 3.32
C GLY A 134 1.10 -45.03 2.30
N GLY A 135 1.95 -44.48 1.43
CA GLY A 135 1.52 -43.74 0.24
C GLY A 135 2.42 -42.56 -0.12
N ALA A 136 3.71 -42.80 -0.33
CA ALA A 136 4.57 -41.86 -1.04
C ALA A 136 4.06 -41.72 -2.48
N VAL A 137 3.20 -40.72 -2.71
CA VAL A 137 2.94 -40.20 -4.05
C VAL A 137 4.14 -39.34 -4.44
N THR A 138 4.79 -39.79 -5.50
CA THR A 138 5.91 -39.18 -6.22
C THR A 138 5.87 -37.64 -6.23
N GLY A 139 6.98 -37.00 -5.85
CA GLY A 139 7.17 -35.54 -5.79
C GLY A 139 7.17 -34.78 -7.12
N ALA A 140 6.30 -35.15 -8.07
CA ALA A 140 6.10 -34.47 -9.36
C ALA A 140 4.76 -33.70 -9.45
N GLU A 141 3.81 -33.93 -8.53
CA GLU A 141 2.49 -33.27 -8.53
C GLU A 141 2.47 -31.79 -8.05
N PRO A 142 3.29 -31.34 -7.07
CA PRO A 142 3.24 -29.96 -6.59
C PRO A 142 3.59 -28.94 -7.68
N ASP A 143 4.61 -29.23 -8.48
CA ASP A 143 5.12 -28.34 -9.53
C ASP A 143 4.16 -28.23 -10.71
N ALA A 144 3.47 -29.32 -11.05
CA ALA A 144 2.47 -29.33 -12.11
C ALA A 144 1.25 -28.45 -11.74
N ARG A 145 0.73 -28.57 -10.51
CA ARG A 145 -0.39 -27.75 -10.02
C ARG A 145 -0.04 -26.27 -9.97
N VAL A 146 1.16 -25.94 -9.49
CA VAL A 146 1.69 -24.56 -9.49
C VAL A 146 1.79 -24.01 -10.91
N THR A 147 2.35 -24.79 -11.84
CA THR A 147 2.49 -24.38 -13.25
C THR A 147 1.14 -24.11 -13.90
N VAL A 148 0.15 -24.97 -13.69
CA VAL A 148 -1.22 -24.79 -14.20
C VAL A 148 -1.87 -23.54 -13.60
N ALA A 149 -1.74 -23.31 -12.30
CA ALA A 149 -2.29 -22.13 -11.65
C ALA A 149 -1.67 -20.82 -12.15
N LEU A 150 -0.34 -20.78 -12.32
CA LEU A 150 0.35 -19.61 -12.87
C LEU A 150 -0.03 -19.34 -14.33
N ARG A 151 -0.21 -20.40 -15.14
CA ARG A 151 -0.71 -20.28 -16.51
C ARG A 151 -2.13 -19.72 -16.52
N GLY A 152 -3.03 -20.27 -15.72
CA GLY A 152 -4.41 -19.78 -15.62
C GLY A 152 -4.50 -18.31 -15.19
N LEU A 153 -3.65 -17.88 -14.24
CA LEU A 153 -3.53 -16.48 -13.86
C LEU A 153 -3.01 -15.61 -15.01
N ARG A 154 -1.99 -16.07 -15.74
CA ARG A 154 -1.42 -15.37 -16.90
C ARG A 154 -2.47 -15.21 -18.00
N ASP A 155 -3.22 -16.25 -18.30
CA ASP A 155 -4.26 -16.23 -19.33
C ASP A 155 -5.36 -15.25 -18.95
N ALA A 156 -5.86 -15.31 -17.70
CA ALA A 156 -6.92 -14.43 -17.21
C ALA A 156 -6.50 -12.95 -17.18
N VAL A 157 -5.31 -12.63 -16.66
CA VAL A 157 -4.84 -11.22 -16.61
C VAL A 157 -4.54 -10.68 -18.00
N THR A 158 -4.04 -11.52 -18.90
CA THR A 158 -3.82 -11.16 -20.31
C THR A 158 -5.14 -10.89 -21.01
N ALA A 159 -6.17 -11.71 -20.79
CA ALA A 159 -7.51 -11.49 -21.34
C ALA A 159 -8.11 -10.16 -20.87
N VAL A 160 -7.96 -9.81 -19.59
CA VAL A 160 -8.37 -8.51 -19.04
C VAL A 160 -7.63 -7.36 -19.74
N LEU A 161 -6.31 -7.46 -19.90
CA LEU A 161 -5.52 -6.41 -20.56
C LEU A 161 -5.88 -6.25 -22.05
N VAL A 162 -6.11 -7.35 -22.77
CA VAL A 162 -6.53 -7.33 -24.18
C VAL A 162 -7.92 -6.71 -24.32
N ALA A 163 -8.85 -7.03 -23.43
CA ALA A 163 -10.21 -6.48 -23.44
C ALA A 163 -10.24 -5.00 -22.98
N GLY A 164 -9.35 -4.62 -22.07
CA GLY A 164 -9.38 -3.33 -21.38
C GLY A 164 -10.52 -3.23 -20.35
N VAL A 165 -10.51 -2.18 -19.54
CA VAL A 165 -11.56 -1.91 -18.55
C VAL A 165 -12.94 -1.84 -19.20
N THR A 166 -13.05 -1.14 -20.34
CA THR A 166 -14.33 -0.97 -21.05
C THR A 166 -14.85 -2.27 -21.69
N GLY A 167 -13.96 -3.19 -22.05
CA GLY A 167 -14.31 -4.49 -22.65
C GLY A 167 -14.38 -5.65 -21.66
N THR A 168 -13.99 -5.45 -20.40
CA THR A 168 -13.98 -6.49 -19.37
C THR A 168 -15.38 -6.67 -18.78
N GLY A 169 -15.99 -7.83 -19.06
CA GLY A 169 -17.29 -8.22 -18.50
C GLY A 169 -17.19 -9.12 -17.28
N ALA A 170 -18.34 -9.63 -16.83
CA ALA A 170 -18.48 -10.55 -15.71
C ALA A 170 -17.72 -11.87 -15.95
N VAL A 171 -17.65 -12.33 -17.20
CA VAL A 171 -16.96 -13.59 -17.56
C VAL A 171 -15.45 -13.48 -17.28
N GLN A 172 -14.77 -12.47 -17.82
CA GLN A 172 -13.33 -12.29 -17.59
C GLN A 172 -13.02 -12.02 -16.12
N ARG A 173 -13.89 -11.28 -15.42
CA ARG A 173 -13.76 -11.07 -13.97
C ARG A 173 -13.85 -12.39 -13.19
N ALA A 174 -14.77 -13.27 -13.56
CA ALA A 174 -14.93 -14.56 -12.91
C ALA A 174 -13.80 -15.53 -13.24
N GLU A 175 -13.31 -15.55 -14.49
CA GLU A 175 -12.12 -16.30 -14.87
C GLU A 175 -10.90 -15.86 -14.04
N LEU A 176 -10.74 -14.56 -13.80
CA LEU A 176 -9.70 -14.03 -12.92
C LEU A 176 -9.86 -14.48 -11.45
N LEU A 177 -11.08 -14.48 -10.92
CA LEU A 177 -11.37 -14.95 -9.56
C LEU A 177 -11.17 -16.48 -9.42
N HIS A 178 -11.52 -17.25 -10.46
CA HIS A 178 -11.25 -18.68 -10.53
C HIS A 178 -9.73 -18.97 -10.52
N ALA A 179 -8.98 -18.25 -11.37
CA ALA A 179 -7.53 -18.37 -11.41
C ALA A 179 -6.90 -18.00 -10.06
N ALA A 180 -7.44 -16.97 -9.37
CA ALA A 180 -7.02 -16.62 -8.03
C ALA A 180 -7.29 -17.73 -7.01
N HIS A 181 -8.45 -18.38 -7.05
CA HIS A 181 -8.78 -19.51 -6.18
C HIS A 181 -7.85 -20.71 -6.44
N SER A 182 -7.65 -21.08 -7.70
CA SER A 182 -6.71 -22.13 -8.12
C SER A 182 -5.29 -21.85 -7.61
N ALA A 183 -4.84 -20.59 -7.69
CA ALA A 183 -3.56 -20.18 -7.15
C ALA A 183 -3.48 -20.31 -5.62
N ARG A 184 -4.56 -20.02 -4.87
CA ARG A 184 -4.60 -20.25 -3.41
C ARG A 184 -4.46 -21.74 -3.08
N LEU A 185 -5.18 -22.60 -3.79
CA LEU A 185 -5.10 -24.05 -3.61
C LEU A 185 -3.70 -24.58 -3.94
N ALA A 186 -2.99 -23.95 -4.88
CA ALA A 186 -1.60 -24.25 -5.21
C ALA A 186 -0.56 -23.60 -4.26
N GLY A 187 -0.99 -22.93 -3.18
CA GLY A 187 -0.07 -22.31 -2.22
C GLY A 187 0.57 -21.00 -2.69
N LEU A 188 -0.07 -20.27 -3.62
CA LEU A 188 0.41 -19.02 -4.22
C LEU A 188 -0.46 -17.81 -3.76
N PRO A 189 -0.45 -17.43 -2.47
CA PRO A 189 -1.34 -16.40 -1.96
C PRO A 189 -1.04 -15.01 -2.52
N ARG A 190 0.21 -14.71 -2.89
CA ARG A 190 0.62 -13.41 -3.45
C ARG A 190 -0.05 -13.11 -4.80
N PRO A 191 0.14 -13.92 -5.86
CA PRO A 191 -0.53 -13.67 -7.12
C PRO A 191 -2.06 -13.84 -7.02
N ALA A 192 -2.55 -14.73 -6.15
CA ALA A 192 -3.99 -14.83 -5.89
C ALA A 192 -4.59 -13.54 -5.30
N ALA A 193 -3.92 -12.93 -4.31
CA ALA A 193 -4.37 -11.67 -3.74
C ALA A 193 -4.30 -10.53 -4.75
N ALA A 194 -3.28 -10.49 -5.62
CA ALA A 194 -3.19 -9.51 -6.71
C ALA A 194 -4.36 -9.65 -7.70
N ALA A 195 -4.69 -10.87 -8.12
CA ALA A 195 -5.85 -11.14 -8.98
C ALA A 195 -7.18 -10.69 -8.34
N VAL A 196 -7.39 -10.93 -7.04
CA VAL A 196 -8.58 -10.44 -6.32
C VAL A 196 -8.62 -8.90 -6.27
N ARG A 197 -7.48 -8.23 -6.04
CA ARG A 197 -7.43 -6.75 -6.06
C ARG A 197 -7.76 -6.19 -7.44
N ILE A 198 -7.28 -6.80 -8.52
CA ILE A 198 -7.64 -6.43 -9.89
C ILE A 198 -9.15 -6.61 -10.11
N ALA A 199 -9.72 -7.77 -9.74
CA ALA A 199 -11.15 -8.03 -9.87
C ALA A 199 -12.03 -7.05 -9.09
N ARG A 200 -11.56 -6.54 -7.94
CA ARG A 200 -12.22 -5.48 -7.18
C ARG A 200 -12.14 -4.13 -7.88
N ARG A 201 -10.96 -3.74 -8.39
CA ARG A 201 -10.78 -2.46 -9.10
C ARG A 201 -11.57 -2.39 -10.41
N LEU A 202 -11.74 -3.52 -11.09
CA LEU A 202 -12.62 -3.63 -12.25
C LEU A 202 -14.10 -3.41 -11.86
N ASP A 203 -14.49 -3.86 -10.68
CA ASP A 203 -15.82 -3.62 -10.13
C ASP A 203 -16.05 -2.15 -9.78
N GLU A 204 -15.08 -1.53 -9.11
CA GLU A 204 -15.07 -0.08 -8.81
C GLU A 204 -15.22 0.75 -10.09
N ALA A 205 -14.51 0.38 -11.16
CA ALA A 205 -14.64 1.05 -12.46
C ALA A 205 -16.06 0.90 -13.03
N ARG A 206 -16.63 -0.31 -12.96
CA ARG A 206 -17.96 -0.64 -13.47
C ARG A 206 -19.08 0.09 -12.73
N THR A 207 -18.94 0.25 -11.41
CA THR A 207 -19.94 0.94 -10.56
C THR A 207 -19.75 2.45 -10.51
N GLY A 208 -18.71 2.99 -11.15
CA GLY A 208 -18.41 4.42 -11.14
C GLY A 208 -17.93 4.93 -9.77
N ASP A 209 -17.24 4.09 -9.00
CA ASP A 209 -16.75 4.45 -7.67
C ASP A 209 -15.77 5.65 -7.76
N PRO A 210 -16.00 6.75 -7.02
CA PRO A 210 -15.11 7.92 -7.04
C PRO A 210 -13.70 7.62 -6.51
N ALA A 211 -13.47 6.51 -5.83
CA ALA A 211 -12.17 6.04 -5.39
C ALA A 211 -11.38 5.31 -6.49
N PHE A 212 -12.02 4.92 -7.61
CA PHE A 212 -11.34 4.22 -8.70
C PHE A 212 -10.20 5.07 -9.29
N ARG A 213 -9.03 4.45 -9.47
CA ARG A 213 -7.86 5.07 -10.10
C ARG A 213 -7.25 4.12 -11.12
N LEU A 214 -7.19 4.55 -12.38
CA LEU A 214 -6.65 3.76 -13.49
C LEU A 214 -5.17 3.41 -13.29
N ALA A 215 -4.36 4.36 -12.82
CA ALA A 215 -2.96 4.13 -12.49
C ALA A 215 -2.77 2.99 -11.46
N ALA A 216 -3.64 2.91 -10.46
CA ALA A 216 -3.58 1.86 -9.46
C ALA A 216 -3.96 0.47 -10.02
N LEU A 217 -4.92 0.41 -10.96
CA LEU A 217 -5.22 -0.82 -11.69
C LEU A 217 -4.06 -1.23 -12.60
N SER A 218 -3.47 -0.27 -13.31
CA SER A 218 -2.29 -0.48 -14.17
C SER A 218 -1.12 -1.09 -13.38
N GLY A 219 -0.82 -0.55 -12.19
CA GLY A 219 0.22 -1.10 -11.31
C GLY A 219 -0.06 -2.53 -10.84
N GLU A 220 -1.32 -2.86 -10.50
CA GLU A 220 -1.68 -4.23 -10.10
C GLU A 220 -1.59 -5.22 -11.28
N LEU A 221 -1.97 -4.81 -12.49
CA LEU A 221 -1.81 -5.61 -13.71
C LEU A 221 -0.33 -5.89 -14.01
N ALA A 222 0.52 -4.85 -13.95
CA ALA A 222 1.95 -5.00 -14.13
C ALA A 222 2.56 -5.92 -13.06
N GLY A 223 2.15 -5.73 -11.80
CA GLY A 223 2.58 -6.58 -10.69
C GLY A 223 2.18 -8.04 -10.86
N LEU A 224 0.93 -8.34 -11.24
CA LEU A 224 0.49 -9.72 -11.47
C LEU A 224 1.20 -10.35 -12.68
N LEU A 225 1.35 -9.62 -13.78
CA LEU A 225 2.07 -10.09 -14.97
C LEU A 225 3.55 -10.37 -14.68
N ASP A 226 4.21 -9.57 -13.84
CA ASP A 226 5.56 -9.85 -13.36
C ASP A 226 5.59 -11.10 -12.46
N LEU A 227 4.67 -11.19 -11.48
CA LEU A 227 4.61 -12.34 -10.56
C LEU A 227 4.44 -13.67 -11.31
N VAL A 228 3.55 -13.74 -12.31
CA VAL A 228 3.33 -15.01 -13.06
C VAL A 228 4.49 -15.38 -13.98
N ARG A 229 5.52 -14.53 -14.11
CA ARG A 229 6.76 -14.82 -14.84
C ARG A 229 7.92 -15.22 -13.93
N ARG A 230 7.79 -15.02 -12.62
CA ARG A 230 8.80 -15.39 -11.63
C ARG A 230 8.79 -16.90 -11.36
N PRO A 231 9.92 -17.48 -10.96
CA PRO A 231 9.98 -18.87 -10.52
C PRO A 231 9.14 -19.08 -9.25
N ALA A 232 8.54 -20.26 -9.10
CA ALA A 232 7.57 -20.55 -8.04
C ALA A 232 8.12 -20.37 -6.62
N GLU A 233 9.41 -20.65 -6.43
CA GLU A 233 10.14 -20.51 -5.18
C GLU A 233 10.14 -19.06 -4.67
N ALA A 234 10.15 -18.09 -5.58
CA ALA A 234 10.06 -16.67 -5.25
C ALA A 234 8.64 -16.22 -4.86
N LEU A 235 7.63 -17.05 -5.13
CA LEU A 235 6.21 -16.77 -4.89
C LEU A 235 5.67 -17.46 -3.63
N ALA A 236 6.47 -18.37 -3.04
CA ALA A 236 6.11 -19.09 -1.83
C ALA A 236 5.78 -18.12 -0.67
N PRO A 237 4.80 -18.46 0.18
CA PRO A 237 4.36 -17.58 1.25
C PRO A 237 5.46 -17.38 2.29
N ALA A 238 5.88 -16.12 2.47
CA ALA A 238 6.51 -15.71 3.71
C ALA A 238 5.41 -15.56 4.78
N ARG A 239 5.04 -16.65 5.48
CA ARG A 239 4.20 -16.49 6.69
C ARG A 239 4.92 -15.52 7.63
N ARG A 240 4.22 -14.45 8.05
CA ARG A 240 4.77 -13.46 8.98
C ARG A 240 4.95 -14.09 10.36
N GLY A 241 6.14 -14.60 10.63
CA GLY A 241 6.53 -15.09 11.95
C GLY A 241 6.91 -13.93 12.85
N TYR A 242 6.27 -13.83 14.01
CA TYR A 242 6.81 -13.06 15.12
C TYR A 242 7.79 -13.95 15.87
N ARG A 243 9.02 -13.47 16.05
CA ARG A 243 10.01 -14.13 16.91
C ARG A 243 10.10 -13.35 18.21
N GLN A 244 10.20 -14.06 19.32
CA GLN A 244 10.55 -13.43 20.58
C GLN A 244 11.96 -12.88 20.45
N SER A 245 12.11 -11.60 20.74
CA SER A 245 13.41 -10.93 20.81
C SER A 245 13.83 -10.80 22.28
N GLY A 246 15.13 -10.66 22.52
CA GLY A 246 15.66 -10.18 23.80
C GLY A 246 15.16 -8.76 24.12
N PRO A 247 15.57 -8.20 25.28
CA PRO A 247 15.17 -6.86 25.70
C PRO A 247 15.40 -5.82 24.59
N LEU A 248 14.38 -5.02 24.29
CA LEU A 248 14.38 -4.06 23.19
C LEU A 248 14.18 -2.65 23.76
N ARG A 249 15.20 -1.82 23.64
CA ARG A 249 15.09 -0.37 23.88
C ARG A 249 14.53 0.30 22.63
N LEU A 250 13.64 1.26 22.81
CA LEU A 250 13.02 2.06 21.77
C LEU A 250 13.25 3.56 22.04
N TYR A 251 13.67 4.28 21.01
CA TYR A 251 13.73 5.74 20.98
C TYR A 251 12.65 6.24 20.03
N GLY A 252 11.64 6.92 20.54
CA GLY A 252 10.48 7.30 19.73
C GLY A 252 10.79 8.37 18.68
N LEU A 253 10.24 8.18 17.46
CA LEU A 253 10.49 9.04 16.31
C LEU A 253 9.31 9.95 15.98
N PHE A 254 8.11 9.38 15.82
CA PHE A 254 6.83 10.08 15.58
C PHE A 254 5.66 9.09 15.59
N THR A 255 4.44 9.60 15.72
CA THR A 255 3.20 8.84 15.58
C THR A 255 2.39 9.31 14.37
N GLU A 256 2.07 8.38 13.48
CA GLU A 256 1.24 8.60 12.31
C GLU A 256 -0.21 8.17 12.60
N PRO A 257 -1.22 9.06 12.44
CA PRO A 257 -2.61 8.63 12.39
C PRO A 257 -2.85 7.84 11.10
N VAL A 258 -3.59 6.75 11.19
CA VAL A 258 -3.90 5.88 10.05
C VAL A 258 -5.41 5.91 9.84
N VAL A 259 -5.85 6.26 8.63
CA VAL A 259 -7.24 6.12 8.18
C VAL A 259 -7.21 5.50 6.80
N THR A 260 -7.79 4.32 6.66
CA THR A 260 -7.77 3.55 5.41
C THR A 260 -9.12 3.59 4.73
N ALA A 261 -9.12 3.51 3.39
CA ALA A 261 -10.36 3.36 2.62
C ALA A 261 -11.12 2.06 2.96
N SER A 262 -10.42 1.05 3.50
CA SER A 262 -11.01 -0.21 3.94
C SER A 262 -11.79 -0.14 5.25
N GLY A 263 -11.99 1.05 5.82
CA GLY A 263 -12.76 1.25 7.05
C GLY A 263 -12.00 0.92 8.34
N TYR A 264 -10.67 0.83 8.28
CA TYR A 264 -9.79 0.71 9.46
C TYR A 264 -9.14 2.05 9.76
N ALA A 265 -9.03 2.37 11.05
CA ALA A 265 -8.35 3.56 11.54
C ALA A 265 -7.59 3.27 12.84
N GLY A 266 -6.59 4.10 13.15
CA GLY A 266 -5.72 3.87 14.29
C GLY A 266 -4.52 4.80 14.33
N ALA A 267 -3.50 4.42 15.09
CA ALA A 267 -2.24 5.13 15.15
C ALA A 267 -1.08 4.14 15.03
N THR A 268 0.01 4.57 14.40
CA THR A 268 1.27 3.82 14.32
C THR A 268 2.40 4.71 14.79
N THR A 269 3.06 4.30 15.87
CA THR A 269 4.25 4.97 16.39
C THR A 269 5.50 4.30 15.85
N TYR A 270 6.36 5.08 15.22
CA TYR A 270 7.67 4.67 14.76
C TYR A 270 8.71 4.95 15.85
N ALA A 271 9.64 4.02 16.03
CA ALA A 271 10.74 4.15 16.96
C ALA A 271 12.01 3.53 16.37
N LEU A 272 13.16 3.98 16.87
CA LEU A 272 14.47 3.44 16.55
C LEU A 272 14.92 2.47 17.65
N ALA A 273 15.42 1.31 17.27
CA ALA A 273 16.15 0.42 18.17
C ALA A 273 17.66 0.76 18.17
N PRO A 274 18.44 0.37 19.21
CA PRO A 274 19.87 0.67 19.29
C PRO A 274 20.71 0.15 18.11
N ASP A 275 20.23 -0.88 17.42
CA ASP A 275 20.85 -1.43 16.21
C ASP A 275 20.60 -0.60 14.94
N GLY A 276 19.97 0.57 15.09
CA GLY A 276 19.62 1.45 13.97
C GLY A 276 18.44 0.95 13.14
N THR A 277 17.70 -0.06 13.59
CA THR A 277 16.52 -0.55 12.86
C THR A 277 15.25 0.18 13.28
N LEU A 278 14.37 0.45 12.31
CA LEU A 278 13.04 0.98 12.61
C LEU A 278 12.14 -0.12 13.16
N ARG A 279 11.31 0.28 14.12
CA ARG A 279 10.27 -0.54 14.73
C ARG A 279 8.97 0.24 14.77
N THR A 280 7.86 -0.48 14.71
CA THR A 280 6.54 0.13 14.86
C THR A 280 5.71 -0.54 15.94
N VAL A 281 4.99 0.28 16.69
CA VAL A 281 3.92 -0.14 17.58
C VAL A 281 2.63 0.49 17.07
N SER A 282 1.60 -0.31 16.84
CA SER A 282 0.35 0.16 16.23
C SER A 282 -0.86 -0.29 17.02
N ASP A 283 -1.87 0.57 17.04
CA ASP A 283 -3.22 0.24 17.50
C ASP A 283 -4.19 0.60 16.36
N ILE A 284 -4.59 -0.40 15.56
CA ILE A 284 -5.43 -0.26 14.38
C ILE A 284 -6.66 -1.16 14.54
N ALA A 285 -7.85 -0.59 14.35
CA ALA A 285 -9.12 -1.30 14.41
C ALA A 285 -10.10 -0.72 13.39
N PRO A 286 -11.23 -1.39 13.09
CA PRO A 286 -12.30 -0.78 12.32
C PRO A 286 -12.73 0.57 12.92
N GLY A 287 -12.87 1.60 12.10
CA GLY A 287 -13.21 2.95 12.54
C GLY A 287 -12.84 4.05 11.53
N GLY A 288 -13.18 5.28 11.89
CA GLY A 288 -12.87 6.50 11.13
C GLY A 288 -11.83 7.41 11.81
N PRO A 289 -11.70 8.68 11.39
CA PRO A 289 -10.65 9.59 11.87
C PRO A 289 -10.65 9.80 13.40
N GLY A 290 -11.83 9.80 14.05
CA GLY A 290 -11.91 9.88 15.53
C GLY A 290 -11.18 8.73 16.24
N ARG A 291 -11.20 7.51 15.67
CA ARG A 291 -10.45 6.36 16.19
C ARG A 291 -8.94 6.55 16.02
N ALA A 292 -8.50 7.14 14.91
CA ALA A 292 -7.08 7.42 14.70
C ALA A 292 -6.52 8.35 15.79
N LEU A 293 -7.28 9.39 16.14
CA LEU A 293 -6.92 10.29 17.24
C LEU A 293 -6.91 9.57 18.59
N GLN A 294 -7.95 8.79 18.90
CA GLN A 294 -8.03 8.03 20.15
C GLN A 294 -6.90 7.01 20.30
N ALA A 295 -6.57 6.28 19.23
CA ALA A 295 -5.53 5.25 19.22
C ALA A 295 -4.13 5.80 19.58
N SER A 296 -3.87 7.07 19.28
CA SER A 296 -2.61 7.72 19.66
C SER A 296 -2.44 7.81 21.19
N GLY A 297 -3.53 7.78 21.95
CA GLY A 297 -3.51 7.76 23.42
C GLY A 297 -3.39 6.36 24.04
N THR A 298 -3.43 5.30 23.23
CA THR A 298 -3.31 3.92 23.72
C THR A 298 -1.91 3.70 24.33
N PRO A 299 -1.77 2.98 25.46
CA PRO A 299 -0.47 2.68 26.04
C PRO A 299 0.37 1.74 25.18
N VAL A 300 1.70 1.88 25.26
CA VAL A 300 2.65 0.94 24.68
C VAL A 300 2.42 -0.46 25.29
N PRO A 301 2.38 -1.55 24.49
CA PRO A 301 2.12 -2.89 24.99
C PRO A 301 3.07 -3.32 26.11
N GLY A 302 2.58 -4.14 27.04
CA GLY A 302 3.37 -4.69 28.14
C GLY A 302 3.21 -3.96 29.49
N GLY A 303 2.23 -3.08 29.62
CA GLY A 303 1.78 -2.56 30.91
C GLY A 303 2.40 -1.22 31.34
N CYS A 304 3.28 -0.60 30.55
CA CYS A 304 3.70 0.76 30.84
C CYS A 304 2.58 1.77 30.50
N ALA A 305 2.46 2.83 31.31
CA ALA A 305 1.47 3.89 31.10
C ALA A 305 1.87 4.91 30.00
N LEU A 306 2.99 4.69 29.31
CA LEU A 306 3.44 5.58 28.23
C LEU A 306 2.53 5.42 27.02
N ALA A 307 1.84 6.49 26.62
CA ALA A 307 1.00 6.48 25.43
C ALA A 307 1.83 6.37 24.13
N LEU A 308 1.24 5.83 23.06
CA LEU A 308 1.83 5.78 21.72
C LEU A 308 2.28 7.17 21.26
N ARG A 309 1.46 8.20 21.49
CA ARG A 309 1.80 9.59 21.19
C ARG A 309 2.99 10.10 22.00
N GLU A 310 3.06 9.80 23.29
CA GLU A 310 4.18 10.24 24.13
C GLU A 310 5.50 9.57 23.72
N LEU A 311 5.44 8.27 23.37
CA LEU A 311 6.55 7.59 22.73
C LEU A 311 6.92 8.34 21.45
N GLY A 312 5.94 8.57 20.58
CA GLY A 312 6.05 9.39 19.38
C GLY A 312 6.82 10.67 19.64
N ASP A 313 6.37 11.51 20.58
CA ASP A 313 6.89 12.84 20.93
C ASP A 313 8.33 12.85 21.50
N GLY A 314 9.01 11.70 21.56
CA GLY A 314 10.45 11.59 21.84
C GLY A 314 10.78 10.90 23.14
N ALA A 315 9.79 10.32 23.84
CA ALA A 315 10.05 9.48 24.99
C ALA A 315 10.72 8.16 24.57
N GLY A 316 11.21 7.40 25.56
CA GLY A 316 11.78 6.08 25.36
C GLY A 316 10.97 5.00 26.09
N ALA A 317 11.08 3.76 25.61
CA ALA A 317 10.54 2.58 26.27
C ALA A 317 11.54 1.43 26.22
N ILE A 318 11.50 0.54 27.21
CA ILE A 318 12.20 -0.75 27.19
C ILE A 318 11.15 -1.83 27.28
N LEU A 319 11.16 -2.75 26.31
CA LEU A 319 10.29 -3.92 26.26
C LEU A 319 11.10 -5.17 26.59
N THR A 320 10.57 -5.99 27.49
CA THR A 320 11.08 -7.32 27.82
C THR A 320 10.24 -8.37 27.11
N SER A 321 10.91 -9.31 26.44
CA SER A 321 10.31 -10.37 25.63
C SER A 321 9.32 -9.87 24.55
N PRO A 322 9.61 -8.79 23.80
CA PRO A 322 8.72 -8.35 22.73
C PRO A 322 8.67 -9.41 21.62
N ALA A 323 7.47 -9.63 21.10
CA ALA A 323 7.30 -10.34 19.84
C ALA A 323 7.59 -9.36 18.70
N VAL A 324 8.61 -9.62 17.88
CA VAL A 324 8.97 -8.76 16.74
C VAL A 324 8.86 -9.56 15.45
N SER A 325 8.14 -9.03 14.47
CA SER A 325 8.08 -9.63 13.13
C SER A 325 9.34 -9.32 12.34
N ALA A 326 9.61 -10.11 11.28
CA ALA A 326 10.76 -9.91 10.41
C ALA A 326 10.81 -8.51 9.76
N ASP A 327 9.64 -7.91 9.52
CA ASP A 327 9.51 -6.56 8.97
C ASP A 327 9.61 -5.45 10.03
N GLY A 328 9.74 -5.76 11.33
CA GLY A 328 9.99 -4.79 12.41
C GLY A 328 8.76 -4.32 13.19
N ARG A 329 7.59 -4.94 13.02
CA ARG A 329 6.40 -4.65 13.84
C ARG A 329 6.51 -5.33 15.20
N ILE A 330 6.11 -4.62 16.25
CA ILE A 330 6.10 -5.14 17.62
C ILE A 330 4.67 -5.58 17.96
N GLY A 331 4.53 -6.83 18.37
CA GLY A 331 3.28 -7.42 18.84
C GLY A 331 3.12 -7.31 20.36
N GLY A 332 1.89 -7.07 20.82
CA GLY A 332 1.53 -6.99 22.24
C GLY A 332 1.21 -8.34 22.88
N GLY A 333 2.05 -9.35 22.71
CA GLY A 333 1.83 -10.68 23.31
C GLY A 333 1.73 -10.61 24.85
N GLY A 334 1.00 -11.55 25.47
CA GLY A 334 0.75 -11.53 26.93
C GLY A 334 2.00 -11.60 27.82
N GLN A 335 3.13 -12.07 27.27
CA GLN A 335 4.42 -12.14 27.95
C GLN A 335 5.24 -10.84 27.86
N VAL A 336 4.82 -9.87 27.05
CA VAL A 336 5.53 -8.61 26.90
C VAL A 336 5.38 -7.81 28.20
N ARG A 337 6.50 -7.27 28.69
CA ARG A 337 6.52 -6.27 29.76
C ARG A 337 7.21 -5.02 29.27
N SER A 338 6.72 -3.85 29.64
CA SER A 338 7.31 -2.58 29.22
C SER A 338 7.47 -1.62 30.38
N VAL A 339 8.50 -0.78 30.29
CA VAL A 339 8.76 0.31 31.22
C VAL A 339 9.14 1.57 30.45
N ARG A 340 8.80 2.75 30.99
CA ARG A 340 9.27 4.03 30.46
C ARG A 340 10.79 4.13 30.63
N ALA A 341 11.46 4.69 29.63
CA ALA A 341 12.89 4.93 29.64
C ALA A 341 13.22 6.33 29.11
N ALA A 342 14.48 6.76 29.28
CA ALA A 342 14.97 7.97 28.65
C ALA A 342 14.95 7.83 27.12
N GLY A 343 14.32 8.80 26.45
CA GLY A 343 14.28 8.93 25.00
C GLY A 343 15.48 9.72 24.45
N ALA A 344 15.34 10.25 23.23
CA ALA A 344 16.35 11.06 22.56
C ALA A 344 15.68 12.13 21.68
N GLY A 345 16.28 13.32 21.59
CA GLY A 345 15.87 14.35 20.63
C GLY A 345 16.33 14.01 19.21
N TRP A 346 15.73 14.64 18.20
CA TRP A 346 16.09 14.41 16.79
C TRP A 346 17.50 14.89 16.42
N GLN A 347 18.13 15.70 17.27
CA GLN A 347 19.53 16.13 17.13
C GLN A 347 20.50 15.34 18.00
N ASP A 348 19.99 14.43 18.83
CA ASP A 348 20.81 13.66 19.76
C ASP A 348 20.95 12.21 19.24
N PRO A 349 22.10 11.56 19.45
CA PRO A 349 22.24 10.14 19.18
C PRO A 349 21.21 9.31 19.98
N PRO A 350 20.64 8.23 19.42
CA PRO A 350 20.94 7.67 18.09
C PRO A 350 20.05 8.21 16.95
N LEU A 351 19.19 9.20 17.19
CA LEU A 351 18.23 9.66 16.18
C LEU A 351 18.86 10.61 15.16
N ALA A 352 19.88 11.37 15.55
CA ALA A 352 20.56 12.36 14.70
C ALA A 352 21.04 11.79 13.36
N ASP A 353 21.63 10.59 13.39
CA ASP A 353 22.20 9.87 12.25
C ASP A 353 21.23 9.72 11.06
N ARG A 354 19.92 9.71 11.33
CA ARG A 354 18.89 9.62 10.28
C ARG A 354 18.90 10.84 9.36
N TRP A 355 19.12 12.03 9.89
CA TRP A 355 19.18 13.28 9.13
C TRP A 355 20.57 13.56 8.54
N GLU A 356 21.61 12.88 9.00
CA GLU A 356 22.97 13.03 8.47
C GLU A 356 23.16 12.29 7.13
N ARG A 357 22.34 11.26 6.87
CA ARG A 357 22.35 10.55 5.59
C ARG A 357 21.97 11.49 4.42
N PRO A 358 22.73 11.50 3.30
CA PRO A 358 22.40 12.34 2.15
C PRO A 358 20.99 12.09 1.60
N PRO A 359 20.21 13.15 1.25
CA PRO A 359 18.83 13.00 0.76
C PRO A 359 18.70 12.05 -0.44
N ALA A 360 19.65 12.07 -1.38
CA ALA A 360 19.65 11.18 -2.53
C ALA A 360 19.79 9.69 -2.16
N GLU A 361 20.57 9.36 -1.14
CA GLU A 361 20.70 7.98 -0.64
C GLU A 361 19.46 7.52 0.11
N GLN A 362 18.81 8.44 0.84
CA GLN A 362 17.54 8.16 1.49
C GLN A 362 16.44 7.86 0.45
N LEU A 363 16.37 8.66 -0.61
CA LEU A 363 15.47 8.41 -1.74
C LEU A 363 15.77 7.07 -2.42
N ALA A 364 17.05 6.77 -2.69
CA ALA A 364 17.44 5.49 -3.29
C ALA A 364 16.99 4.29 -2.43
N ALA A 365 17.17 4.37 -1.11
CA ALA A 365 16.69 3.35 -0.19
C ALA A 365 15.16 3.23 -0.19
N ALA A 366 14.43 4.35 -0.23
CA ALA A 366 12.97 4.36 -0.27
C ALA A 366 12.40 3.77 -1.57
N LEU A 367 13.04 4.04 -2.71
CA LEU A 367 12.67 3.46 -3.99
C LEU A 367 12.99 1.95 -4.05
N ALA A 368 14.16 1.54 -3.58
CA ALA A 368 14.52 0.12 -3.47
C ALA A 368 13.53 -0.65 -2.58
N TRP A 369 13.15 -0.05 -1.45
CA TRP A 369 12.10 -0.57 -0.58
C TRP A 369 10.75 -0.67 -1.28
N ALA A 370 10.38 0.32 -2.11
CA ALA A 370 9.12 0.31 -2.84
C ALA A 370 9.06 -0.78 -3.93
N ALA A 371 10.22 -1.18 -4.47
CA ALA A 371 10.35 -2.27 -5.42
C ALA A 371 10.24 -3.66 -4.78
N GLU A 372 10.47 -3.79 -3.47
CA GLU A 372 10.30 -5.06 -2.75
C GLU A 372 8.83 -5.51 -2.69
N PRO A 373 8.56 -6.83 -2.58
CA PRO A 373 7.22 -7.32 -2.29
C PRO A 373 6.64 -6.73 -1.00
N ALA A 374 5.36 -6.34 -1.04
CA ALA A 374 4.72 -5.62 0.08
C ALA A 374 4.75 -6.36 1.43
N ASP A 375 4.84 -7.68 1.43
CA ASP A 375 4.89 -8.52 2.63
C ASP A 375 6.31 -8.71 3.19
N THR A 376 7.35 -8.40 2.42
CA THR A 376 8.76 -8.43 2.88
C THR A 376 9.29 -7.05 3.26
N ARG A 377 8.61 -5.98 2.84
CA ARG A 377 8.97 -4.59 3.14
C ARG A 377 9.10 -4.34 4.65
N ALA A 378 10.30 -3.93 5.05
CA ALA A 378 10.56 -3.46 6.41
C ALA A 378 9.72 -2.21 6.76
N VAL A 379 9.36 -2.02 8.02
CA VAL A 379 8.58 -0.86 8.45
C VAL A 379 9.38 0.45 8.29
N GLY A 380 8.70 1.49 7.79
CA GLY A 380 9.27 2.83 7.64
C GLY A 380 10.39 2.94 6.60
N GLY A 381 10.55 1.96 5.70
CA GLY A 381 11.54 2.05 4.61
C GLY A 381 11.20 3.11 3.55
N ASP A 382 9.97 3.60 3.52
CA ASP A 382 9.48 4.70 2.71
C ASP A 382 9.70 6.11 3.31
N LEU A 383 10.24 6.17 4.53
CA LEU A 383 10.46 7.42 5.25
C LEU A 383 11.74 8.12 4.79
N LEU A 384 11.63 9.43 4.67
CA LEU A 384 12.72 10.38 4.42
C LEU A 384 12.89 11.27 5.65
N PHE A 385 14.13 11.50 6.05
CA PHE A 385 14.56 12.33 7.17
C PHE A 385 15.30 13.55 6.60
N LEU A 386 14.55 14.61 6.31
CA LEU A 386 15.04 15.76 5.56
C LEU A 386 15.29 16.95 6.49
N ALA A 387 16.39 17.66 6.28
CA ALA A 387 16.65 18.96 6.89
C ALA A 387 16.65 20.03 5.78
N GLY A 388 16.21 21.24 6.09
CA GLY A 388 16.14 22.30 5.09
C GLY A 388 15.45 23.56 5.60
N THR A 389 15.19 24.48 4.68
CA THR A 389 14.60 25.78 5.00
C THR A 389 13.39 26.04 4.11
N VAL A 390 12.32 26.57 4.69
CA VAL A 390 11.16 27.04 3.93
C VAL A 390 11.55 28.28 3.11
N THR A 391 11.21 28.29 1.83
CA THR A 391 11.42 29.40 0.90
C THR A 391 10.08 29.82 0.29
N ALA A 392 10.08 30.89 -0.50
CA ALA A 392 8.89 31.31 -1.24
C ALA A 392 8.42 30.26 -2.28
N THR A 393 9.30 29.37 -2.72
CA THR A 393 9.02 28.39 -3.79
C THR A 393 8.79 26.96 -3.26
N GLY A 394 9.16 26.67 -2.02
CA GLY A 394 9.00 25.35 -1.41
C GLY A 394 9.90 25.15 -0.19
N PHE A 395 10.20 23.90 0.13
CA PHE A 395 11.14 23.49 1.16
C PHE A 395 12.47 23.14 0.49
N ALA A 396 13.48 24.00 0.66
CA ALA A 396 14.81 23.78 0.12
C ALA A 396 15.56 22.77 1.01
N VAL A 397 15.68 21.53 0.53
CA VAL A 397 16.37 20.46 1.26
C VAL A 397 17.88 20.70 1.26
N THR A 398 18.50 20.66 2.43
CA THR A 398 19.95 20.75 2.56
C THR A 398 20.61 19.56 1.86
N GLY A 399 21.46 19.83 0.86
CA GLY A 399 22.10 18.79 0.06
C GLY A 399 21.13 18.04 -0.89
N GLY A 400 19.99 18.65 -1.22
CA GLY A 400 18.97 18.07 -2.09
C GLY A 400 18.18 19.14 -2.86
N PRO A 401 17.03 18.76 -3.46
CA PRO A 401 16.22 19.67 -4.27
C PRO A 401 15.28 20.53 -3.43
N THR A 402 14.65 21.51 -4.08
CA THR A 402 13.48 22.21 -3.50
C THR A 402 12.23 21.37 -3.70
N LEU A 403 11.49 21.08 -2.64
CA LEU A 403 10.29 20.24 -2.66
C LEU A 403 9.05 21.00 -2.19
N ARG A 404 7.88 20.66 -2.71
CA ARG A 404 6.60 21.05 -2.12
C ARG A 404 6.25 20.09 -0.99
N LEU A 405 5.74 20.63 0.11
CA LEU A 405 5.19 19.81 1.19
C LEU A 405 3.68 19.62 0.96
N SER A 406 3.17 18.42 1.20
CA SER A 406 1.74 18.16 1.24
C SER A 406 1.32 17.27 2.38
N ALA A 407 0.02 17.32 2.67
CA ALA A 407 -0.62 16.45 3.64
C ALA A 407 -0.82 15.03 3.08
N PRO A 408 -0.61 13.98 3.89
CA PRO A 408 -1.03 12.62 3.56
C PRO A 408 -2.55 12.44 3.44
N ASP A 409 -3.29 13.21 4.24
CA ASP A 409 -4.75 13.19 4.32
C ASP A 409 -5.24 14.62 4.54
N GLU A 410 -6.24 15.03 3.78
CA GLU A 410 -6.81 16.39 3.79
C GLU A 410 -8.16 16.46 4.51
N ARG A 411 -8.59 15.36 5.15
CA ARG A 411 -9.78 15.36 6.00
C ARG A 411 -9.67 16.40 7.13
N PRO A 412 -10.72 17.21 7.37
CA PRO A 412 -10.66 18.32 8.34
C PRO A 412 -10.46 17.85 9.79
N GLU A 413 -10.82 16.61 10.11
CA GLU A 413 -10.62 16.00 11.42
C GLU A 413 -9.15 15.81 11.76
N LEU A 414 -8.27 15.74 10.75
CA LEU A 414 -6.83 15.57 10.91
C LEU A 414 -6.11 16.90 10.56
N PRO A 415 -5.30 17.47 11.46
CA PRO A 415 -4.71 18.80 11.29
C PRO A 415 -3.61 18.90 10.21
N TRP A 416 -3.36 17.87 9.41
CA TRP A 416 -2.23 17.81 8.47
C TRP A 416 -2.17 19.01 7.51
N ALA A 417 -3.25 19.23 6.74
CA ALA A 417 -3.25 20.25 5.69
C ALA A 417 -3.05 21.66 6.26
N GLU A 418 -3.75 21.98 7.35
CA GLU A 418 -3.60 23.26 8.06
C GLU A 418 -2.20 23.45 8.62
N ASN A 419 -1.63 22.42 9.24
CA ASN A 419 -0.28 22.46 9.81
C ASN A 419 0.78 22.67 8.72
N VAL A 420 0.68 21.94 7.60
CA VAL A 420 1.60 22.10 6.46
C VAL A 420 1.50 23.51 5.89
N ALA A 421 0.29 24.03 5.67
CA ALA A 421 0.08 25.39 5.19
C ALA A 421 0.68 26.43 6.15
N LEU A 422 0.52 26.23 7.46
CA LEU A 422 1.03 27.13 8.49
C LEU A 422 2.57 27.18 8.50
N LEU A 423 3.25 26.03 8.35
CA LEU A 423 4.72 25.96 8.25
C LEU A 423 5.21 26.59 6.95
N MET A 424 4.56 26.30 5.82
CA MET A 424 4.95 26.81 4.50
C MET A 424 4.74 28.32 4.35
N ALA A 425 3.90 28.94 5.19
CA ALA A 425 3.71 30.39 5.21
C ALA A 425 4.88 31.16 5.86
N ARG A 426 6.00 30.49 6.20
CA ARG A 426 7.12 31.07 6.96
C ARG A 426 8.47 30.90 6.23
N PRO A 427 8.72 31.69 5.17
CA PRO A 427 10.05 31.71 4.54
C PRO A 427 11.14 32.01 5.58
N GLY A 428 12.27 31.30 5.47
CA GLY A 428 13.38 31.35 6.43
C GLY A 428 13.26 30.35 7.60
N LEU A 429 12.11 29.68 7.78
CA LEU A 429 11.96 28.70 8.84
C LEU A 429 12.79 27.44 8.55
N ALA A 430 13.78 27.17 9.40
CA ALA A 430 14.54 25.93 9.36
C ALA A 430 13.72 24.77 9.93
N LEU A 431 13.55 23.71 9.15
CA LEU A 431 12.81 22.51 9.53
C LEU A 431 13.69 21.27 9.45
N ARG A 432 13.52 20.38 10.43
CA ARG A 432 13.75 18.95 10.23
C ARG A 432 12.39 18.29 10.02
N LEU A 433 12.28 17.44 9.01
CA LEU A 433 11.06 16.74 8.63
C LEU A 433 11.28 15.23 8.64
N ILE A 434 10.26 14.51 9.08
CA ILE A 434 10.02 13.14 8.63
C ILE A 434 8.95 13.23 7.53
N ALA A 435 9.28 12.71 6.36
CA ALA A 435 8.44 12.79 5.17
C ALA A 435 8.33 11.43 4.48
N ARG A 436 7.41 11.30 3.51
CA ARG A 436 7.25 10.14 2.65
C ARG A 436 7.31 10.55 1.19
N VAL A 437 8.04 9.78 0.38
CA VAL A 437 8.21 10.02 -1.05
C VAL A 437 6.90 9.83 -1.82
N LEU A 438 6.70 10.64 -2.86
CA LEU A 438 5.65 10.45 -3.87
C LEU A 438 6.29 10.17 -5.23
N PRO A 439 6.48 8.91 -5.62
CA PRO A 439 7.16 8.57 -6.88
C PRO A 439 6.49 9.21 -8.12
N ASP A 440 5.16 9.33 -8.11
CA ASP A 440 4.39 9.94 -9.20
C ASP A 440 4.39 11.47 -9.20
N ARG A 441 4.89 12.11 -8.13
CA ARG A 441 4.91 13.56 -7.92
C ARG A 441 6.32 13.96 -7.46
N PRO A 442 7.29 14.02 -8.40
CA PRO A 442 8.70 14.21 -8.09
C PRO A 442 8.98 15.51 -7.32
N ASP A 443 8.13 16.53 -7.52
CA ASP A 443 8.22 17.85 -6.93
C ASP A 443 7.72 17.92 -5.48
N ARG A 444 7.23 16.83 -4.89
CA ARG A 444 6.47 16.86 -3.65
C ARG A 444 6.76 15.68 -2.73
N VAL A 445 6.66 15.92 -1.42
CA VAL A 445 6.69 14.88 -0.38
C VAL A 445 5.54 15.06 0.60
N HIS A 446 5.09 13.96 1.17
CA HIS A 446 4.14 13.96 2.28
C HIS A 446 4.87 14.29 3.58
N ALA A 447 4.55 15.42 4.21
CA ALA A 447 5.13 15.78 5.50
C ALA A 447 4.37 15.09 6.64
N LEU A 448 5.07 14.27 7.44
CA LEU A 448 4.47 13.46 8.50
C LEU A 448 4.68 14.07 9.88
N ALA A 449 5.91 14.49 10.18
CA ALA A 449 6.30 15.14 11.42
C ALA A 449 7.34 16.23 11.14
N ALA A 450 7.36 17.26 11.98
CA ALA A 450 8.30 18.37 11.86
C ALA A 450 8.91 18.76 13.21
N ARG A 451 10.14 19.27 13.16
CA ARG A 451 10.82 19.94 14.26
C ARG A 451 11.39 21.28 13.78
N TRP A 452 11.26 22.30 14.60
CA TRP A 452 11.77 23.65 14.36
C TRP A 452 12.09 24.35 15.69
N THR A 453 12.68 25.53 15.63
CA THR A 453 12.91 26.38 16.81
C THR A 453 11.69 27.26 17.05
N GLY A 454 11.11 27.16 18.25
CA GLY A 454 9.94 27.92 18.69
C GLY A 454 10.23 29.41 18.89
N HIS A 455 9.19 30.15 19.29
CA HIS A 455 9.29 31.60 19.55
C HIS A 455 10.22 31.93 20.73
N ASP A 456 10.27 31.03 21.71
CA ASP A 456 11.08 31.07 22.93
C ASP A 456 12.51 30.56 22.72
N GLY A 457 12.87 30.14 21.50
CA GLY A 457 14.15 29.50 21.22
C GLY A 457 14.20 28.00 21.56
N GLU A 458 13.14 27.45 22.17
CA GLU A 458 13.07 26.04 22.52
C GLU A 458 12.70 25.19 21.30
N PRO A 459 13.19 23.94 21.21
CA PRO A 459 12.86 23.07 20.10
C PRO A 459 11.39 22.64 20.19
N VAL A 460 10.60 23.00 19.18
CA VAL A 460 9.24 22.52 19.02
C VAL A 460 9.22 21.34 18.06
N ARG A 461 8.47 20.32 18.45
CA ARG A 461 8.24 19.14 17.63
C ARG A 461 6.74 18.83 17.55
N ALA A 462 6.29 18.41 16.37
CA ALA A 462 4.91 18.03 16.16
C ALA A 462 4.76 16.91 15.13
N ASP A 463 3.95 15.92 15.50
CA ASP A 463 3.37 14.97 14.58
C ASP A 463 2.20 15.68 13.85
N LEU A 464 2.37 15.96 12.56
CA LEU A 464 1.55 16.94 11.82
C LEU A 464 0.09 16.49 11.65
N GLY A 465 -0.18 15.19 11.77
CA GLY A 465 -1.53 14.62 11.70
C GLY A 465 -2.24 14.51 13.05
N LEU A 466 -1.59 14.83 14.16
CA LEU A 466 -2.15 14.65 15.51
C LEU A 466 -2.19 15.95 16.32
N ARG A 467 -1.13 16.76 16.25
CA ARG A 467 -1.04 18.01 17.01
C ARG A 467 -1.47 19.19 16.15
N ARG A 468 -2.60 19.81 16.46
CA ARG A 468 -3.02 21.07 15.79
C ARG A 468 -2.09 22.22 16.19
N LEU A 469 -1.51 22.88 15.19
CA LEU A 469 -0.61 24.01 15.39
C LEU A 469 -1.36 25.34 15.23
N ASN A 470 -0.83 26.37 15.90
CA ASN A 470 -1.31 27.74 15.84
C ASN A 470 -0.12 28.65 15.56
N ARG A 471 -0.38 29.89 15.15
CA ARG A 471 0.67 30.87 14.81
C ARG A 471 1.65 31.12 15.95
N SER A 472 1.23 31.00 17.21
CA SER A 472 2.09 31.16 18.39
C SER A 472 3.16 30.08 18.54
N HIS A 473 2.97 28.90 17.92
CA HIS A 473 3.96 27.82 17.98
C HIS A 473 5.13 28.03 17.02
N ILE A 474 5.07 29.03 16.14
CA ILE A 474 6.06 29.24 15.09
C ILE A 474 6.61 30.67 15.23
N PRO A 475 7.93 30.86 15.16
CA PRO A 475 8.51 32.19 15.25
C PRO A 475 7.93 33.14 14.18
N PRO A 476 7.80 34.45 14.49
CA PRO A 476 7.41 35.44 13.52
C PRO A 476 8.44 35.47 12.38
N VAL A 477 7.99 35.87 11.19
CA VAL A 477 8.89 36.13 10.08
C VAL A 477 9.73 37.34 10.47
N GLY A 478 11.01 37.11 10.82
CA GLY A 478 11.95 38.20 11.03
C GLY A 478 12.19 38.93 9.71
N PRO A 479 12.45 40.25 9.71
CA PRO A 479 13.07 40.88 8.55
C PRO A 479 14.37 40.15 8.22
N PRO A 480 14.82 40.11 6.95
CA PRO A 480 16.11 39.55 6.61
C PRO A 480 17.16 40.21 7.50
N VAL A 481 17.87 39.40 8.28
CA VAL A 481 18.89 39.87 9.22
C VAL A 481 19.97 40.58 8.41
N ARG A 482 19.98 41.92 8.46
CA ARG A 482 21.22 42.67 8.30
C ARG A 482 21.96 42.50 9.61
N GLU A 483 23.15 41.93 9.54
CA GLU A 483 24.06 41.79 10.68
C GLU A 483 24.11 43.12 11.45
N ALA A 484 23.71 43.08 12.72
CA ALA A 484 23.79 44.20 13.64
C ALA A 484 24.82 43.84 14.71
N GLY A 485 25.95 44.54 14.69
CA GLY A 485 26.91 44.46 15.79
C GLY A 485 28.30 45.01 15.47
N ALA A 486 28.45 46.34 15.41
CA ALA A 486 29.69 46.99 15.81
C ALA A 486 29.39 48.41 16.28
N THR A 487 29.37 48.60 17.60
CA THR A 487 29.39 49.92 18.26
C THR A 487 30.78 50.54 18.13
N ASP A 488 30.79 51.86 17.97
CA ASP A 488 31.91 52.79 17.83
C ASP A 488 33.20 52.46 18.60
N THR A 489 34.34 52.55 17.91
CA THR A 489 35.54 53.16 18.48
C THR A 489 36.34 53.85 17.38
N ALA A 490 36.66 55.12 17.58
CA ALA A 490 37.37 55.97 16.64
C ALA A 490 38.78 55.46 16.29
N GLY A 491 39.09 55.42 15.00
CA GLY A 491 40.43 55.18 14.48
C GLY A 491 40.39 54.87 12.98
N SER A 492 40.72 55.85 12.14
CA SER A 492 40.95 55.63 10.72
C SER A 492 42.20 54.75 10.54
N PRO A 493 42.12 53.63 9.80
CA PRO A 493 42.91 53.56 8.57
C PRO A 493 42.24 52.74 7.42
N THR A 494 42.56 53.15 6.18
CA THR A 494 42.58 52.45 4.86
C THR A 494 41.53 51.38 4.49
N PRO A 495 40.88 51.48 3.30
CA PRO A 495 39.87 50.53 2.87
C PRO A 495 40.51 49.23 2.36
N VAL A 496 40.32 48.14 3.08
CA VAL A 496 40.45 46.77 2.56
C VAL A 496 39.04 46.27 2.25
N SER A 497 38.79 45.97 0.98
CA SER A 497 37.52 45.40 0.51
C SER A 497 37.24 44.06 1.22
N PRO A 498 36.05 43.85 1.80
CA PRO A 498 35.69 42.56 2.38
C PRO A 498 35.52 41.51 1.25
N PRO A 499 35.83 40.22 1.51
CA PRO A 499 35.44 39.16 0.61
C PRO A 499 33.92 39.16 0.47
N GLU A 500 33.43 39.21 -0.78
CA GLU A 500 32.01 39.16 -1.07
C GLU A 500 31.39 37.90 -0.44
N PRO A 501 30.27 38.03 0.29
CA PRO A 501 29.51 36.86 0.70
C PRO A 501 29.06 36.14 -0.57
N SER A 502 29.51 34.90 -0.73
CA SER A 502 29.04 33.97 -1.75
C SER A 502 27.53 34.07 -1.85
N SER A 503 27.05 34.53 -3.00
CA SER A 503 25.64 34.78 -3.25
C SER A 503 24.81 33.54 -2.88
N PRO A 504 23.66 33.67 -2.19
CA PRO A 504 22.77 32.54 -2.01
C PRO A 504 22.39 32.02 -3.39
N SER A 505 22.74 30.75 -3.64
CA SER A 505 22.36 29.99 -4.83
C SER A 505 20.90 30.30 -5.15
N SER A 506 20.62 30.76 -6.38
CA SER A 506 19.23 30.99 -6.79
C SER A 506 18.40 29.75 -6.46
N PRO A 507 17.19 29.89 -5.90
CA PRO A 507 16.40 28.75 -5.47
C PRO A 507 16.20 27.82 -6.66
N SER A 508 16.77 26.62 -6.58
CA SER A 508 16.62 25.61 -7.63
C SER A 508 15.13 25.31 -7.79
N SER A 509 14.66 25.33 -9.05
CA SER A 509 13.30 24.93 -9.36
C SER A 509 13.02 23.51 -8.85
N PRO A 510 11.76 23.19 -8.51
CA PRO A 510 11.42 21.85 -8.06
C PRO A 510 11.75 20.82 -9.15
N PRO A 511 12.11 19.59 -8.76
CA PRO A 511 12.45 18.55 -9.71
C PRO A 511 11.21 18.19 -10.55
N ALA A 512 11.40 18.12 -11.86
CA ALA A 512 10.35 17.78 -12.82
C ALA A 512 10.83 16.64 -13.73
N LEU A 513 9.95 15.68 -13.99
CA LEU A 513 10.18 14.64 -14.98
C LEU A 513 9.84 15.17 -16.39
N PRO A 514 10.51 14.69 -17.45
CA PRO A 514 10.16 15.04 -18.83
C PRO A 514 8.69 14.73 -19.12
N VAL A 515 8.00 15.66 -19.79
CA VAL A 515 6.56 15.49 -20.11
C VAL A 515 6.31 14.27 -20.99
N GLU A 516 7.29 13.90 -21.83
CA GLU A 516 7.26 12.72 -22.69
C GLU A 516 7.16 11.41 -21.90
N LEU A 517 7.75 11.36 -20.70
CA LEU A 517 7.62 10.20 -19.82
C LEU A 517 6.20 10.08 -19.27
N ASP A 518 5.54 11.21 -18.95
CA ASP A 518 4.12 11.22 -18.57
C ASP A 518 3.22 10.78 -19.73
N LEU A 519 3.54 11.18 -20.97
CA LEU A 519 2.81 10.73 -22.16
C LEU A 519 2.95 9.22 -22.40
N LEU A 520 4.13 8.66 -22.14
CA LEU A 520 4.33 7.21 -22.17
C LEU A 520 3.48 6.51 -21.10
N ARG A 521 3.52 7.00 -19.85
CA ARG A 521 2.69 6.47 -18.75
C ARG A 521 1.19 6.51 -19.11
N ARG A 522 0.70 7.64 -19.63
CA ARG A 522 -0.70 7.78 -20.08
C ARG A 522 -1.04 6.82 -21.22
N THR A 523 -0.10 6.51 -22.10
CA THR A 523 -0.31 5.51 -23.16
C THR A 523 -0.45 4.11 -22.59
N VAL A 524 0.38 3.73 -21.62
CA VAL A 524 0.28 2.47 -20.87
C VAL A 524 -1.08 2.37 -20.14
N GLU A 525 -1.50 3.45 -19.47
CA GLU A 525 -2.79 3.51 -18.78
C GLU A 525 -3.98 3.46 -19.76
N ARG A 526 -3.88 4.15 -20.90
CA ARG A 526 -4.91 4.12 -21.96
C ARG A 526 -5.09 2.72 -22.53
N ALA A 527 -3.99 1.97 -22.68
CA ALA A 527 -4.04 0.56 -23.08
C ALA A 527 -4.80 -0.30 -22.06
N VAL A 528 -4.66 -0.03 -20.75
CA VAL A 528 -5.48 -0.68 -19.72
C VAL A 528 -6.95 -0.27 -19.82
N ALA A 529 -7.24 1.01 -20.05
CA ALA A 529 -8.61 1.49 -20.12
C ALA A 529 -9.39 0.91 -21.32
N GLY A 530 -8.78 0.93 -22.51
CA GLY A 530 -9.44 0.59 -23.78
C GLY A 530 -9.00 -0.73 -24.42
N GLY A 531 -7.99 -1.40 -23.86
CA GLY A 531 -7.49 -2.68 -24.34
C GLY A 531 -6.69 -2.59 -25.64
N ARG A 532 -6.49 -3.76 -26.25
CA ARG A 532 -5.71 -3.92 -27.48
C ARG A 532 -6.28 -3.11 -28.64
N ALA A 533 -7.59 -3.12 -28.82
CA ALA A 533 -8.26 -2.45 -29.94
C ALA A 533 -8.05 -0.93 -29.93
N VAL A 534 -8.18 -0.30 -28.76
CA VAL A 534 -7.92 1.14 -28.59
C VAL A 534 -6.45 1.46 -28.76
N THR A 535 -5.56 0.60 -28.25
CA THR A 535 -4.11 0.78 -28.42
C THR A 535 -3.70 0.73 -29.90
N ALA A 536 -4.27 -0.19 -30.68
CA ALA A 536 -4.03 -0.31 -32.11
C ALA A 536 -4.53 0.92 -32.89
N ALA A 537 -5.67 1.49 -32.47
CA ALA A 537 -6.26 2.66 -33.13
C ALA A 537 -5.53 3.97 -32.83
N ALA A 538 -4.76 4.04 -31.74
CA ALA A 538 -4.06 5.24 -31.28
C ALA A 538 -2.63 5.41 -31.86
N ALA A 539 -2.22 4.57 -32.81
CA ALA A 539 -0.88 4.59 -33.38
C ALA A 539 -0.70 5.70 -34.43
N ASP A 540 -0.12 6.84 -34.04
CA ASP A 540 0.24 7.96 -34.93
C ASP A 540 1.76 8.15 -35.12
N GLY A 541 2.58 7.41 -34.34
CA GLY A 541 4.03 7.49 -34.35
C GLY A 541 4.62 8.78 -33.74
N GLU A 542 3.79 9.68 -33.20
CA GLU A 542 4.27 10.96 -32.65
C GLU A 542 4.99 10.77 -31.31
N LEU A 543 4.41 9.97 -30.41
CA LEU A 543 5.01 9.71 -29.10
C LEU A 543 6.43 9.11 -29.20
N PRO A 544 6.71 8.08 -30.02
CA PRO A 544 8.07 7.60 -30.22
C PRO A 544 9.06 8.66 -30.73
N ARG A 545 8.64 9.58 -31.63
CA ARG A 545 9.49 10.68 -32.11
C ARG A 545 9.84 11.63 -30.98
N ARG A 546 8.85 12.04 -30.18
CA ARG A 546 9.06 12.92 -29.02
C ARG A 546 9.97 12.30 -27.96
N LEU A 547 9.78 11.02 -27.65
CA LEU A 547 10.64 10.29 -26.71
C LEU A 547 12.10 10.27 -27.17
N ARG A 548 12.37 10.05 -28.47
CA ARG A 548 13.73 10.15 -29.03
C ARG A 548 14.32 11.54 -28.90
N ALA A 549 13.51 12.58 -29.15
CA ALA A 549 13.96 13.98 -29.09
C ALA A 549 14.46 14.39 -27.70
N VAL A 550 13.95 13.78 -26.62
CA VAL A 550 14.40 14.00 -25.24
C VAL A 550 15.36 12.93 -24.73
N GLY A 551 15.91 12.08 -25.60
CA GLY A 551 16.90 11.06 -25.26
C GLY A 551 16.33 9.75 -24.69
N LEU A 552 15.01 9.60 -24.56
CA LEU A 552 14.33 8.40 -24.06
C LEU A 552 14.16 7.34 -25.17
N THR A 553 15.27 6.94 -25.79
CA THR A 553 15.30 6.06 -26.97
C THR A 553 14.73 4.65 -26.71
N THR A 554 15.01 4.05 -25.55
CA THR A 554 14.42 2.77 -25.14
C THR A 554 12.91 2.91 -24.98
N GLY A 555 12.44 4.00 -24.37
CA GLY A 555 11.00 4.30 -24.25
C GLY A 555 10.32 4.42 -25.62
N ALA A 556 10.98 5.06 -26.58
CA ALA A 556 10.47 5.16 -27.95
C ALA A 556 10.29 3.78 -28.61
N ARG A 557 11.29 2.89 -28.49
CA ARG A 557 11.22 1.52 -29.02
C ARG A 557 10.10 0.71 -28.37
N LEU A 558 9.92 0.85 -27.05
CA LEU A 558 8.87 0.16 -26.31
C LEU A 558 7.46 0.67 -26.66
N ALA A 559 7.33 1.98 -26.89
CA ALA A 559 6.07 2.56 -27.38
C ALA A 559 5.72 2.04 -28.78
N GLU A 560 6.71 1.94 -29.68
CA GLU A 560 6.54 1.35 -31.02
C GLU A 560 6.15 -0.14 -30.92
N ALA A 561 6.89 -0.93 -30.15
CA ALA A 561 6.60 -2.35 -29.95
C ALA A 561 5.19 -2.58 -29.36
N LEU A 562 4.73 -1.73 -28.44
CA LEU A 562 3.37 -1.79 -27.91
C LEU A 562 2.33 -1.55 -29.00
N THR A 563 2.52 -0.52 -29.83
CA THR A 563 1.60 -0.24 -30.94
C THR A 563 1.62 -1.33 -32.01
N GLU A 564 2.78 -1.89 -32.34
CA GLU A 564 2.93 -2.99 -33.29
C GLU A 564 2.26 -4.27 -32.79
N ALA A 565 2.48 -4.66 -31.53
CA ALA A 565 1.84 -5.82 -30.92
C ALA A 565 0.31 -5.65 -30.84
N ALA A 566 -0.16 -4.42 -30.58
CA ALA A 566 -1.59 -4.11 -30.61
C ALA A 566 -2.18 -4.21 -32.02
N ALA A 567 -1.44 -3.77 -33.03
CA ALA A 567 -1.84 -3.77 -34.44
C ALA A 567 -1.55 -5.09 -35.17
N ASP A 568 -0.97 -6.12 -34.51
CA ASP A 568 -0.58 -7.37 -35.15
C ASP A 568 -1.75 -7.98 -35.96
N ARG A 569 -1.51 -8.07 -37.27
CA ARG A 569 -2.38 -8.63 -38.31
C ARG A 569 -1.57 -9.51 -39.25
N ARG A 570 -0.69 -10.36 -38.70
CA ARG A 570 0.05 -11.34 -39.50
C ARG A 570 -0.91 -12.25 -40.28
N HIS A 571 -0.47 -12.65 -41.47
CA HIS A 571 -1.18 -13.62 -42.30
C HIS A 571 -0.36 -14.91 -42.40
N ASP A 572 -1.04 -16.05 -42.53
CA ASP A 572 -0.38 -17.31 -42.84
C ASP A 572 0.13 -17.35 -44.31
N ALA A 573 0.83 -18.41 -44.69
CA ALA A 573 1.32 -18.60 -46.05
C ALA A 573 0.20 -18.65 -47.13
N LEU A 574 -1.06 -18.77 -46.71
CA LEU A 574 -2.25 -18.79 -47.56
C LEU A 574 -3.00 -17.44 -47.56
N GLY A 575 -2.45 -16.40 -46.91
CA GLY A 575 -3.03 -15.06 -46.85
C GLY A 575 -4.20 -14.94 -45.86
N ARG A 576 -4.40 -15.90 -44.94
CA ARG A 576 -5.44 -15.83 -43.90
C ARG A 576 -4.90 -15.12 -42.68
N LEU A 577 -5.71 -14.27 -42.06
CA LEU A 577 -5.34 -13.57 -40.84
C LEU A 577 -5.08 -14.58 -39.71
N LEU A 578 -3.88 -14.55 -39.13
CA LEU A 578 -3.54 -15.34 -37.95
C LEU A 578 -4.33 -14.82 -36.73
N PRO A 579 -4.59 -15.69 -35.74
CA PRO A 579 -5.09 -15.25 -34.45
C PRO A 579 -4.18 -14.15 -33.88
N ALA A 580 -4.80 -13.17 -33.21
CA ALA A 580 -4.03 -12.17 -32.47
C ALA A 580 -3.11 -12.87 -31.46
N ASP A 581 -1.95 -12.27 -31.20
CA ASP A 581 -1.01 -12.72 -30.17
C ASP A 581 -1.25 -11.91 -28.87
N PRO A 582 -2.13 -12.39 -27.97
CA PRO A 582 -2.45 -11.67 -26.74
C PRO A 582 -1.27 -11.63 -25.77
N GLU A 583 -0.42 -12.66 -25.76
CA GLU A 583 0.77 -12.72 -24.90
C GLU A 583 1.83 -11.72 -25.36
N GLY A 584 2.06 -11.61 -26.67
CA GLY A 584 2.95 -10.61 -27.26
C GLY A 584 2.51 -9.18 -26.92
N PHE A 585 1.22 -8.89 -27.00
CA PHE A 585 0.66 -7.60 -26.57
C PHE A 585 0.87 -7.35 -25.08
N ALA A 586 0.57 -8.33 -24.22
CA ALA A 586 0.75 -8.18 -22.78
C ALA A 586 2.22 -8.00 -22.39
N LEU A 587 3.15 -8.66 -23.08
CA LEU A 587 4.58 -8.51 -22.85
C LEU A 587 5.09 -7.13 -23.28
N ALA A 588 4.67 -6.64 -24.46
CA ALA A 588 5.03 -5.30 -24.92
C ALA A 588 4.50 -4.21 -23.98
N TRP A 589 3.26 -4.39 -23.50
CA TRP A 589 2.67 -3.50 -22.50
C TRP A 589 3.42 -3.54 -21.17
N LEU A 590 3.74 -4.73 -20.64
CA LEU A 590 4.50 -4.89 -19.39
C LEU A 590 5.88 -4.23 -19.50
N ALA A 591 6.58 -4.42 -20.63
CA ALA A 591 7.89 -3.81 -20.85
C ALA A 591 7.81 -2.28 -20.85
N ALA A 592 6.80 -1.69 -21.52
CA ALA A 592 6.58 -0.25 -21.49
C ALA A 592 6.21 0.27 -20.09
N ALA A 593 5.38 -0.47 -19.34
CA ALA A 593 5.00 -0.13 -17.97
C ALA A 593 6.21 -0.14 -17.02
N VAL A 594 6.99 -1.23 -17.03
CA VAL A 594 8.21 -1.39 -16.22
C VAL A 594 9.25 -0.32 -16.58
N TYR A 595 9.47 -0.06 -17.86
CA TYR A 595 10.37 1.02 -18.30
C TYR A 595 9.90 2.39 -17.79
N SER A 596 8.61 2.70 -17.88
CA SER A 596 8.11 4.00 -17.44
C SER A 596 8.37 4.26 -15.95
N GLY A 597 8.20 3.23 -15.10
CA GLY A 597 8.54 3.28 -13.68
C GLY A 597 10.05 3.42 -13.45
N ALA A 598 10.85 2.54 -14.06
CA ALA A 598 12.31 2.55 -13.89
C ALA A 598 12.96 3.86 -14.38
N ALA A 599 12.47 4.42 -15.50
CA ALA A 599 12.93 5.71 -16.01
C ALA A 599 12.54 6.86 -15.06
N ALA A 600 11.32 6.84 -14.51
CA ALA A 600 10.89 7.83 -13.52
C ALA A 600 11.75 7.79 -12.27
N GLU A 601 12.02 6.59 -11.73
CA GLU A 601 12.90 6.39 -10.57
C GLU A 601 14.33 6.88 -10.84
N SER A 602 14.91 6.50 -11.98
CA SER A 602 16.27 6.92 -12.35
C SER A 602 16.39 8.44 -12.51
N LEU A 603 15.41 9.08 -13.15
CA LEU A 603 15.41 10.53 -13.34
C LEU A 603 15.13 11.27 -12.03
N LEU A 604 14.25 10.72 -11.17
CA LEU A 604 13.99 11.27 -9.84
C LEU A 604 15.26 11.22 -8.97
N LEU A 605 16.00 10.10 -8.98
CA LEU A 605 17.27 9.98 -8.29
C LEU A 605 18.31 10.97 -8.81
N ALA A 606 18.39 11.15 -10.13
CA ALA A 606 19.28 12.14 -10.72
C ALA A 606 18.92 13.56 -10.26
N ALA A 607 17.63 13.89 -10.18
CA ALA A 607 17.16 15.21 -9.75
C ALA A 607 17.37 15.51 -8.25
N TRP A 608 17.62 14.48 -7.43
CA TRP A 608 17.91 14.63 -6.01
C TRP A 608 19.40 14.68 -5.69
N LYS A 609 20.28 14.35 -6.65
CA LYS A 609 21.72 14.51 -6.48
C LYS A 609 22.08 15.98 -6.58
N PRO A 610 22.99 16.49 -5.73
CA PRO A 610 23.49 17.85 -5.88
C PRO A 610 24.12 18.00 -7.26
N ALA A 611 23.91 19.16 -7.89
CA ALA A 611 24.65 19.50 -9.08
C ALA A 611 26.14 19.48 -8.72
N VAL A 612 26.91 18.58 -9.34
CA VAL A 612 28.37 18.63 -9.24
C VAL A 612 28.78 19.92 -9.92
N ILE A 613 29.03 20.96 -9.13
CA ILE A 613 29.74 22.13 -9.62
C ILE A 613 31.16 21.61 -9.83
N SER A 614 31.47 21.21 -11.07
CA SER A 614 32.84 21.00 -11.49
C SER A 614 33.53 22.35 -11.33
N SER A 615 34.18 22.57 -10.19
CA SER A 615 35.17 23.62 -10.05
C SER A 615 36.38 23.17 -10.86
N GLU A 616 36.31 23.34 -12.19
CA GLU A 616 37.51 23.33 -13.00
C GLU A 616 38.37 24.50 -12.54
N VAL A 617 39.49 24.09 -11.96
CA VAL A 617 40.71 24.83 -11.64
C VAL A 617 40.97 25.96 -12.63
N ASN A 618 41.19 27.15 -12.09
CA ASN A 618 42.07 28.13 -12.71
C ASN A 618 43.04 28.65 -11.66
#